data_AF-A0A921S9M1-F1
#
_entry.id   AF-A0A921S9M1-F1
#
_cell.length_a   1.000
_cell.length_b   1.000
_cell.length_c   1.000
_cell.angle_alpha   90.00
_cell.angle_beta   90.00
_cell.angle_gamma   90.00
#
_symmetry.space_group_name_H-M   'P 1'
#
loop_
_entity.id
_entity.type
_entity.pdbx_description
1 polymer ?
#
loop_
_entity_poly.entity_id
_entity_poly.type
_entity_poly.pdbx_seq_one_letter_code
_entity_poly.pdbx_strand_id
1 'polypeptide(L)'
;MVQPIVKRGGYKLLNLWTTDKGTFPVVFCASFAAVGATGMSLRYLFTNPDVYVNKEERFTELHHTLEPREDRGSSWRQFRFRMANLQRNPINQSRQFDDLFAKVENQN
;
A
#
# COMPACT_ATOMS: atom_id res chain seq x y z
N MET A 1 2.61 57.94 3.75
CA MET A 1 3.14 56.69 3.15
C MET A 1 2.41 55.52 3.79
N VAL A 2 1.48 54.90 3.08
CA VAL A 2 0.71 53.74 3.56
C VAL A 2 1.35 52.49 2.96
N GLN A 3 1.88 51.61 3.82
CA GLN A 3 2.43 50.33 3.39
C GLN A 3 1.29 49.40 2.95
N PRO A 4 1.37 48.73 1.78
CA PRO A 4 0.33 47.80 1.38
C PRO A 4 0.36 46.55 2.28
N ILE A 5 -0.80 46.23 2.86
CA ILE A 5 -1.03 45.00 3.62
C ILE A 5 -0.80 43.80 2.71
N VAL A 6 0.20 42.98 3.03
CA VAL A 6 0.46 41.70 2.35
C VAL A 6 -0.69 40.75 2.64
N LYS A 7 -1.66 40.67 1.72
CA LYS A 7 -2.72 39.66 1.76
C LYS A 7 -2.12 38.29 1.45
N ARG A 8 -2.12 37.39 2.44
CA ARG A 8 -1.62 36.00 2.38
C ARG A 8 -2.04 35.29 1.08
N GLY A 9 -1.05 34.92 0.26
CA GLY A 9 -1.21 34.39 -1.11
C GLY A 9 -1.72 32.96 -1.26
N GLY A 10 -2.21 32.30 -0.20
CA GLY A 10 -2.65 30.90 -0.26
C GLY A 10 -3.84 30.65 -1.20
N TYR A 11 -4.80 31.57 -1.23
CA TYR A 11 -6.00 31.46 -2.08
C TYR A 11 -5.70 31.59 -3.59
N LYS A 12 -4.56 32.19 -3.96
CA LYS A 12 -4.17 32.33 -5.36
C LYS A 12 -3.56 31.04 -5.92
N LEU A 13 -2.97 30.18 -5.08
CA LEU A 13 -2.35 28.93 -5.53
C LEU A 13 -3.42 27.91 -5.93
N LEU A 14 -4.40 27.62 -5.08
CA LEU A 14 -5.46 26.67 -5.43
C LEU A 14 -6.25 27.13 -6.67
N ASN A 15 -6.60 28.41 -6.75
CA ASN A 15 -7.26 28.96 -7.93
C ASN A 15 -6.37 28.89 -9.19
N LEU A 16 -5.06 29.12 -9.08
CA LEU A 16 -4.13 28.99 -10.21
C LEU A 16 -4.11 27.54 -10.73
N TRP A 17 -4.04 26.57 -9.83
CA TRP A 17 -3.94 25.16 -10.18
C TRP A 17 -5.24 24.55 -10.72
N THR A 18 -6.40 25.09 -10.36
CA THR A 18 -7.71 24.61 -10.83
C THR A 18 -8.31 25.43 -11.96
N THR A 19 -7.80 26.64 -12.24
CA THR A 19 -8.35 27.55 -13.27
C THR A 19 -7.50 27.60 -14.53
N ASP A 20 -6.19 27.37 -14.42
CA ASP A 20 -5.29 27.44 -15.58
C ASP A 20 -5.32 26.15 -16.42
N LYS A 21 -5.58 26.30 -17.72
CA LYS A 21 -5.77 25.18 -18.66
C LYS A 21 -4.52 24.32 -18.81
N GLY A 22 -3.34 24.93 -18.70
CA GLY A 22 -2.05 24.22 -18.80
C GLY A 22 -1.73 23.36 -17.58
N THR A 23 -2.41 23.59 -16.45
CA THR A 23 -2.10 22.93 -15.16
C THR A 23 -2.96 21.69 -14.93
N PHE A 24 -4.07 21.51 -15.67
CA PHE A 24 -4.94 20.33 -15.55
C PHE A 24 -4.23 18.98 -15.74
N PRO A 25 -3.34 18.78 -16.74
CA PRO A 25 -2.63 17.51 -16.89
C PRO A 25 -1.76 17.18 -15.67
N VAL A 26 -1.13 18.20 -15.06
CA VAL A 26 -0.28 18.04 -13.88
C VAL A 26 -1.12 17.68 -12.65
N VAL A 27 -2.21 18.40 -12.42
CA VAL A 27 -3.15 18.10 -11.32
C VAL A 27 -3.74 16.71 -11.47
N PHE A 28 -4.08 16.31 -12.70
CA PHE A 28 -4.59 14.98 -12.98
C PHE A 28 -3.57 13.89 -12.60
N CYS A 29 -2.32 14.01 -13.08
CA CYS A 29 -1.26 13.07 -12.74
C CYS A 29 -0.99 13.03 -11.23
N ALA A 30 -0.92 14.19 -10.56
CA ALA A 30 -0.70 14.28 -9.12
C ALA A 30 -1.85 13.65 -8.33
N SER A 31 -3.10 13.90 -8.72
CA SER A 31 -4.29 13.32 -8.11
C SER A 31 -4.32 11.81 -8.29
N PHE A 32 -4.04 11.33 -9.50
CA PHE A 32 -3.97 9.91 -9.79
C PHE A 32 -2.89 9.20 -8.96
N ALA A 33 -1.70 9.80 -8.87
CA ALA A 33 -0.63 9.31 -8.02
C ALA A 33 -1.02 9.30 -6.54
N ALA A 34 -1.67 10.36 -6.04
CA ALA A 34 -2.13 10.44 -4.66
C ALA A 34 -3.18 9.36 -4.33
N VAL A 35 -4.15 9.14 -5.21
CA VAL A 35 -5.17 8.08 -5.05
C VAL A 35 -4.51 6.70 -5.10
N GLY A 36 -3.60 6.47 -6.05
CA GLY A 36 -2.87 5.20 -6.16
C GLY A 36 -2.02 4.89 -4.93
N ALA A 37 -1.26 5.89 -4.45
CA ALA A 37 -0.44 5.76 -3.25
C ALA A 37 -1.30 5.48 -2.00
N THR A 38 -2.41 6.20 -1.84
CA THR A 38 -3.33 6.03 -0.71
C THR A 38 -4.02 4.66 -0.76
N GLY A 39 -4.47 4.22 -1.93
CA GLY A 39 -5.07 2.90 -2.10
C GLY A 39 -4.08 1.77 -1.76
N MET A 40 -2.83 1.90 -2.21
CA MET A 40 -1.80 0.90 -1.93
C MET A 40 -1.37 0.89 -0.46
N SER A 41 -1.23 2.07 0.16
CA SER A 41 -0.86 2.18 1.58
C SER A 41 -1.95 1.62 2.49
N LEU A 42 -3.22 1.91 2.21
CA LEU A 42 -4.35 1.35 2.94
C LEU A 42 -4.40 -0.17 2.77
N ARG A 43 -4.29 -0.68 1.54
CA ARG A 43 -4.22 -2.13 1.28
C ARG A 43 -3.13 -2.74 2.17
N TYR A 44 -1.90 -2.22 2.09
CA TYR A 44 -0.78 -2.74 2.86
C TYR A 44 -1.05 -2.71 4.37
N LEU A 45 -1.60 -1.61 4.90
CA LEU A 45 -1.89 -1.46 6.33
C LEU A 45 -2.93 -2.47 6.83
N PHE A 46 -3.97 -2.76 6.06
CA PHE A 46 -5.06 -3.66 6.48
C PHE A 46 -4.82 -5.14 6.18
N THR A 47 -3.94 -5.46 5.24
CA THR A 47 -3.59 -6.85 4.89
C THR A 47 -2.32 -7.34 5.57
N ASN A 48 -1.50 -6.44 6.12
CA ASN A 48 -0.28 -6.84 6.82
C ASN A 48 -0.63 -7.58 8.11
N PRO A 49 -0.12 -8.82 8.32
CA PRO A 49 -0.35 -9.57 9.54
C PRO A 49 0.21 -8.89 10.80
N ASP A 50 1.15 -7.96 10.65
CA ASP A 50 1.80 -7.28 11.79
C ASP A 50 1.06 -6.00 12.24
N VAL A 51 0.04 -5.56 11.51
CA VAL A 51 -0.66 -4.30 11.79
C VAL A 51 -2.11 -4.57 12.20
N TYR A 52 -2.46 -4.05 13.37
CA TYR A 52 -3.80 -4.16 13.94
C TYR A 52 -4.38 -2.77 14.20
N VAL A 53 -5.50 -2.48 13.53
CA VAL A 53 -6.23 -1.21 13.65
C VAL A 53 -7.34 -1.31 14.70
N ASN A 54 -7.86 -2.51 14.96
CA ASN A 54 -8.84 -2.74 16.03
C ASN A 54 -8.14 -2.79 17.39
N LYS A 55 -8.75 -2.18 18.40
CA LYS A 55 -8.23 -2.15 19.78
C LYS A 55 -8.33 -3.51 20.47
N GLU A 56 -9.33 -4.31 20.11
CA GLU A 56 -9.58 -5.64 20.70
C GLU A 56 -8.46 -6.64 20.39
N GLU A 57 -7.84 -6.50 19.23
CA GLU A 57 -6.80 -7.41 18.72
C GLU A 57 -5.39 -7.07 19.24
N ARG A 58 -5.23 -5.96 19.99
CA ARG A 58 -3.93 -5.47 20.46
C ARG A 58 -3.35 -6.27 21.63
N PHE A 59 -4.18 -6.95 22.40
CA PHE A 59 -3.82 -7.50 23.72
C PHE A 59 -3.63 -9.02 23.76
N THR A 60 -3.76 -9.72 22.64
CA THR A 60 -3.61 -11.18 22.61
C THR A 60 -2.14 -11.58 22.52
N GLU A 61 -1.61 -12.36 23.47
CA GLU A 61 -0.19 -12.79 23.48
C GLU A 61 0.22 -13.70 22.29
N LEU A 62 -0.72 -14.48 21.72
CA LEU A 62 -0.49 -15.33 20.56
C LEU A 62 -1.19 -14.74 19.33
N HIS A 63 -0.49 -13.80 18.69
CA HIS A 63 -1.00 -12.92 17.64
C HIS A 63 -1.38 -13.62 16.32
N HIS A 64 -1.01 -14.89 16.11
CA HIS A 64 -1.14 -15.61 14.83
C HIS A 64 -2.20 -16.72 14.83
N THR A 65 -2.85 -16.97 15.96
CA THR A 65 -3.71 -18.15 16.19
C THR A 65 -5.15 -17.80 16.55
N LEU A 66 -5.55 -16.54 16.39
CA LEU A 66 -6.93 -16.14 16.66
C LEU A 66 -7.78 -16.21 15.40
N GLU A 67 -8.85 -17.00 15.46
CA GLU A 67 -10.02 -16.83 14.62
C GLU A 67 -10.48 -15.36 14.67
N PRO A 68 -10.76 -14.72 13.52
CA PRO A 68 -10.99 -15.31 12.19
C PRO A 68 -9.79 -15.15 11.24
N ARG A 69 -8.55 -14.99 11.74
CA ARG A 69 -7.40 -14.50 10.93
C ARG A 69 -6.17 -15.40 10.92
N GLU A 70 -6.29 -16.67 11.28
CA GLU A 70 -5.22 -17.68 11.15
C GLU A 70 -4.60 -17.68 9.73
N ASP A 71 -5.44 -17.47 8.70
CA ASP A 71 -5.01 -17.46 7.31
C ASP A 71 -4.38 -16.15 6.80
N ARG A 72 -4.33 -15.08 7.62
CA ARG A 72 -3.73 -13.80 7.16
C ARG A 72 -2.24 -13.93 6.90
N GLY A 73 -1.53 -14.63 7.79
CA GLY A 73 -0.08 -14.81 7.67
C GLY A 73 0.28 -15.65 6.44
N SER A 74 -0.43 -16.77 6.25
CA SER A 74 -0.28 -17.66 5.09
C SER A 74 -0.63 -16.95 3.79
N SER A 75 -1.78 -16.28 3.70
CA SER A 75 -2.20 -15.55 2.49
C SER A 75 -1.28 -14.37 2.14
N TRP A 76 -0.77 -13.64 3.13
CA TRP A 76 0.19 -12.56 2.93
C TRP A 76 1.52 -13.07 2.37
N ARG A 77 2.01 -14.19 2.92
CA ARG A 77 3.21 -14.89 2.44
C ARG A 77 3.01 -15.46 1.04
N GLN A 78 1.88 -16.10 0.78
CA GLN A 78 1.50 -16.65 -0.52
C GLN A 78 1.46 -15.56 -1.59
N PHE A 79 0.84 -14.41 -1.30
CA PHE A 79 0.80 -13.28 -2.23
C PHE A 79 2.20 -12.84 -2.64
N ARG A 80 3.10 -12.64 -1.66
CA ARG A 80 4.49 -12.24 -1.93
C ARG A 80 5.26 -13.31 -2.69
N PHE A 81 5.06 -14.58 -2.33
CA PHE A 81 5.65 -15.71 -3.04
C PHE A 81 5.23 -15.72 -4.51
N ARG A 82 3.94 -15.56 -4.79
CA ARG A 82 3.41 -15.51 -6.15
C ARG A 82 3.91 -14.31 -6.94
N MET A 83 4.02 -13.14 -6.32
CA MET A 83 4.60 -11.95 -6.95
C MET A 83 6.08 -12.14 -7.27
N ALA A 84 6.86 -12.73 -6.35
CA ALA A 84 8.28 -13.01 -6.56
C ALA A 84 8.53 -14.11 -7.63
N ASN A 85 7.56 -15.01 -7.81
CA ASN A 85 7.63 -16.14 -8.74
C ASN A 85 6.78 -15.97 -10.00
N LEU A 86 6.33 -14.74 -10.28
CA LEU A 86 5.52 -14.45 -11.47
C LEU A 86 6.27 -14.80 -12.77
N GLN A 87 7.60 -14.63 -12.78
CA GLN A 87 8.48 -15.01 -13.88
C GLN A 87 9.55 -15.98 -13.40
N ARG A 88 9.82 -17.03 -14.18
CA ARG A 88 10.86 -18.03 -13.88
C ARG A 88 12.25 -17.43 -14.05
N ASN A 89 13.09 -17.60 -13.03
CA ASN A 89 14.47 -17.10 -12.95
C ASN A 89 15.38 -18.18 -12.32
N PRO A 90 16.68 -18.22 -12.62
CA PRO A 90 17.59 -19.21 -12.02
C PRO A 90 17.61 -19.20 -10.47
N ILE A 91 17.31 -18.05 -9.86
CA ILE A 91 17.22 -17.91 -8.40
C ILE A 91 15.98 -18.63 -7.85
N ASN A 92 14.81 -18.44 -8.46
CA ASN A 92 13.58 -19.03 -7.96
C ASN A 92 13.39 -20.51 -8.31
N GLN A 93 14.20 -21.03 -9.23
CA GLN A 93 14.22 -22.46 -9.56
C GLN A 93 15.38 -23.20 -8.87
N SER A 94 16.06 -22.56 -7.91
CA SER A 94 17.08 -23.25 -7.13
C SER A 94 16.42 -24.21 -6.14
N ARG A 95 17.09 -25.34 -5.86
CA ARG A 95 16.60 -26.40 -4.97
C ARG A 95 16.26 -25.92 -3.56
N GLN A 96 16.79 -24.77 -3.16
CA GLN A 96 16.51 -24.12 -1.88
C GLN A 96 15.05 -23.66 -1.75
N PHE A 97 14.34 -23.48 -2.87
CA PHE A 97 12.94 -23.05 -2.87
C PHE A 97 11.95 -24.19 -3.11
N ASP A 98 12.41 -25.42 -3.34
CA ASP A 98 11.56 -26.58 -3.63
C ASP A 98 10.51 -26.80 -2.53
N ASP A 99 10.94 -26.71 -1.25
CA ASP A 99 10.06 -26.83 -0.08
C ASP A 99 9.00 -25.72 -0.03
N LEU A 100 9.28 -24.54 -0.59
CA LEU A 100 8.33 -23.43 -0.64
C LEU A 100 7.27 -23.64 -1.73
N PHE A 101 7.62 -24.27 -2.87
CA PHE A 101 6.65 -24.67 -3.90
C PHE A 101 5.80 -25.88 -3.48
N ALA A 102 6.34 -26.75 -2.62
CA ALA A 102 5.64 -27.93 -2.12
C ALA A 102 4.47 -27.61 -1.17
N LYS A 103 4.43 -26.41 -0.56
CA LYS A 103 3.35 -26.02 0.35
C LYS A 103 2.03 -25.88 -0.39
N VAL A 104 0.97 -26.49 0.14
CA VAL A 104 -0.39 -26.49 -0.43
C VAL A 104 -0.88 -25.07 -0.75
N GLU A 105 -0.63 -24.12 0.15
CA GLU A 105 -0.97 -22.70 -0.02
C GLU A 105 -0.39 -22.10 -1.31
N ASN A 106 0.78 -22.57 -1.77
CA ASN A 106 1.50 -21.99 -2.90
C ASN A 106 1.20 -22.70 -4.25
N GLN A 107 0.35 -23.72 -4.25
CA GLN A 107 0.03 -24.51 -5.45
C GLN A 107 -1.19 -23.99 -6.24
N ASN A 108 -1.90 -22.99 -5.69
CA ASN A 108 -3.10 -22.37 -6.27
C ASN A 108 -2.87 -20.93 -6.77
#